data_AF-A0A972ICR4-F1
#
_entry.id   AF-A0A972ICR4-F1
#
_cell.length_a   1.000
_cell.length_b   1.000
_cell.length_c   1.000
_cell.angle_alpha   90.00
_cell.angle_beta   90.00
_cell.angle_gamma   90.00
#
_symmetry.space_group_name_H-M   'P 1'
#
loop_
_entity.id
_entity.type
_entity.pdbx_description
1 polymer ?
#
loop_
_entity_poly.entity_id
_entity_poly.type
_entity_poly.pdbx_seq_one_letter_code
_entity_poly.pdbx_strand_id
1 'polypeptide(L)'
;MKINLSPTCGNSPKNKFVQDYTVKLLSFDFDNLANMSAENVKILIPDRGLIQGKANLIDIKKYLITDMNVLTIDSAISHGKYGAVLCEISGNEKEY
;
A
#
# COMPACT_ATOMS: atom_id res chain seq x y z
N MET A 1 6.91 10.62 5.87
CA MET A 1 6.18 9.52 6.51
C MET A 1 7.16 8.61 7.23
N LYS A 2 6.91 8.29 8.50
CA LYS A 2 7.58 7.25 9.29
C LYS A 2 6.88 5.91 9.04
N ILE A 3 7.65 4.84 8.87
CA ILE A 3 7.11 3.49 8.62
C ILE A 3 7.52 2.58 9.78
N ASN A 4 6.54 1.98 10.45
CA ASN A 4 6.76 0.95 11.46
C ASN A 4 6.36 -0.40 10.86
N LEU A 5 7.25 -1.39 10.93
CA LEU A 5 7.01 -2.74 10.44
C LEU A 5 7.03 -3.71 11.62
N SER A 6 5.98 -4.52 11.75
CA SER A 6 5.95 -5.59 12.75
C SER A 6 7.03 -6.63 12.45
N PRO A 7 7.75 -7.14 13.48
CA PRO A 7 8.84 -8.10 13.31
C PRO A 7 8.39 -9.47 12.78
N THR A 8 7.08 -9.76 12.79
CA THR A 8 6.52 -10.99 12.23
C THR A 8 6.23 -10.89 10.73
N CYS A 9 6.37 -9.70 10.14
CA CYS A 9 6.20 -9.49 8.71
C CYS A 9 7.50 -9.81 7.96
N GLY A 10 7.42 -10.68 6.94
CA GLY A 10 8.57 -11.07 6.12
C GLY A 10 8.99 -12.54 6.19
N ASN A 11 8.20 -13.40 6.85
CA ASN A 11 8.47 -14.85 6.92
C ASN A 11 8.42 -15.58 5.56
N SER A 12 8.05 -14.89 4.47
CA SER A 12 8.12 -15.41 3.11
C SER A 12 8.37 -14.29 2.10
N PRO A 13 8.94 -14.60 0.91
CA PRO A 13 9.11 -13.62 -0.16
C PRO A 13 7.79 -12.96 -0.60
N LYS A 14 6.69 -13.71 -0.57
CA LYS A 14 5.36 -13.20 -0.93
C LYS A 14 4.81 -12.23 0.11
N ASN A 15 4.98 -12.52 1.40
CA ASN A 15 4.59 -11.60 2.47
C ASN A 15 5.36 -10.29 2.36
N LYS A 16 6.67 -10.39 2.07
CA LYS A 16 7.51 -9.21 1.83
C LYS A 16 7.04 -8.41 0.62
N PHE A 17 6.72 -9.07 -0.49
CA PHE A 17 6.20 -8.40 -1.68
C PHE A 17 4.91 -7.59 -1.38
N VAL A 18 3.91 -8.20 -0.73
CA VAL A 18 2.63 -7.50 -0.47
C VAL A 18 2.79 -6.37 0.55
N GLN A 19 3.68 -6.54 1.53
CA GLN A 19 4.08 -5.48 2.46
C GLN A 19 4.70 -4.31 1.70
N ASP A 20 5.77 -4.58 0.93
CA ASP A 20 6.52 -3.55 0.22
C ASP A 20 5.62 -2.84 -0.80
N TYR A 21 4.76 -3.58 -1.51
CA TYR A 21 3.77 -3.01 -2.43
C TYR A 21 2.82 -2.04 -1.72
N THR A 22 2.30 -2.43 -0.54
CA THR A 22 1.43 -1.58 0.28
C THR A 22 2.15 -0.32 0.76
N VAL A 23 3.40 -0.45 1.21
CA VAL A 23 4.23 0.70 1.61
C VAL A 23 4.38 1.67 0.44
N LYS A 24 4.76 1.19 -0.76
CA LYS A 24 4.96 2.05 -1.94
C LYS A 24 3.67 2.73 -2.38
N LEU A 25 2.54 2.02 -2.27
CA LEU A 25 1.22 2.56 -2.58
C LEU A 25 0.83 3.69 -1.63
N LEU A 26 0.96 3.48 -0.32
CA LEU A 26 0.56 4.46 0.69
C LEU A 26 1.59 5.59 0.86
N SER A 27 2.88 5.35 0.58
CA SER A 27 3.90 6.39 0.56
C SER A 27 3.94 7.19 -0.75
N PHE A 28 3.05 6.90 -1.70
CA PHE A 28 3.01 7.50 -3.04
C PHE A 28 4.33 7.41 -3.81
N ASP A 29 5.09 6.33 -3.62
CA ASP A 29 6.30 6.04 -4.37
C ASP A 29 5.93 5.31 -5.68
N PHE A 30 5.33 6.07 -6.60
CA PHE A 30 4.71 5.53 -7.80
C PHE A 30 5.69 4.93 -8.79
N ASP A 31 6.93 5.42 -8.84
CA ASP A 31 7.95 4.86 -9.72
C ASP A 31 8.26 3.41 -9.33
N ASN A 32 8.48 3.15 -8.03
CA ASN A 32 8.71 1.80 -7.54
C ASN A 32 7.43 0.95 -7.59
N LEU A 33 6.27 1.53 -7.29
CA LEU A 33 4.99 0.82 -7.41
C LEU A 33 4.73 0.34 -8.85
N ALA A 34 5.04 1.18 -9.85
CA ALA A 34 4.91 0.84 -11.26
C ALA A 34 5.90 -0.27 -11.65
N ASN A 35 7.15 -0.23 -11.18
CA ASN A 35 8.14 -1.28 -11.41
C ASN A 35 7.76 -2.63 -10.81
N MET A 36 6.98 -2.64 -9.72
CA MET A 36 6.44 -3.84 -9.09
C MET A 36 5.15 -4.35 -9.73
N SER A 37 4.55 -3.58 -10.65
CA SER A 37 3.22 -3.84 -11.22
C SER A 37 3.31 -4.39 -12.65
N ALA A 38 2.33 -5.24 -13.00
CA ALA A 38 2.11 -5.62 -14.40
C ALA A 38 1.53 -4.45 -15.20
N GLU A 39 1.71 -4.46 -16.54
CA GLU A 39 1.23 -3.41 -17.44
C GLU A 39 -0.27 -3.10 -17.24
N ASN A 40 -1.08 -4.14 -17.10
CA ASN A 40 -2.53 -4.09 -16.97
C ASN A 40 -3.02 -4.17 -15.52
N VAL A 41 -2.21 -3.77 -14.54
CA VAL A 41 -2.60 -3.74 -13.13
C VAL A 41 -3.92 -2.99 -12.92
N LYS A 42 -4.73 -3.47 -11.98
CA LYS A 42 -6.00 -2.85 -11.61
C LYS A 42 -6.04 -2.65 -10.11
N ILE A 43 -6.36 -1.44 -9.68
CA ILE A 43 -6.54 -1.10 -8.26
C ILE A 43 -7.98 -0.65 -8.09
N LEU A 44 -8.76 -1.48 -7.41
CA LEU A 44 -10.12 -1.16 -7.00
C LEU A 44 -10.07 -0.52 -5.62
N ILE A 45 -10.65 0.67 -5.50
CA ILE A 45 -10.83 1.34 -4.22
C ILE A 45 -12.33 1.23 -3.90
N PRO A 46 -12.72 0.47 -2.86
CA PRO A 46 -14.11 0.25 -2.51
C PRO A 46 -14.89 1.56 -2.47
N ASP A 47 -16.06 1.57 -3.12
CA ASP A 47 -16.99 2.70 -3.19
C ASP A 47 -16.44 4.00 -3.80
N ARG A 48 -15.23 3.99 -4.37
CA ARG A 48 -14.58 5.19 -4.92
C ARG A 48 -14.26 5.09 -6.40
N GLY A 49 -13.74 3.94 -6.85
CA GLY A 49 -13.43 3.77 -8.26
C GLY A 49 -12.39 2.72 -8.57
N LEU A 50 -12.04 2.65 -9.86
CA LEU A 50 -11.10 1.68 -10.41
C LEU A 50 -10.00 2.41 -11.19
N ILE A 51 -8.75 2.14 -10.83
CA ILE A 51 -7.57 2.58 -11.56
C ILE A 51 -7.08 1.41 -12.41
N GLN A 52 -6.81 1.66 -13.69
CA GLN A 52 -6.37 0.64 -14.64
C GLN A 52 -5.09 1.06 -15.34
N GLY A 53 -4.14 0.12 -15.41
CA GLY A 53 -2.88 0.31 -16.09
C GLY A 53 -1.82 0.99 -15.22
N LYS A 54 -0.56 0.54 -15.36
CA LYS A 54 0.56 1.05 -14.56
C LYS A 54 0.80 2.56 -14.72
N ALA A 55 0.49 3.11 -15.89
CA ALA A 55 0.66 4.53 -16.20
C ALA A 55 -0.25 5.45 -15.36
N ASN A 56 -1.35 4.91 -14.81
CA ASN A 56 -2.36 5.68 -14.09
C ASN A 56 -2.25 5.53 -12.57
N LEU A 57 -1.20 4.88 -12.05
CA LEU A 57 -1.05 4.65 -10.60
C LEU A 57 -0.98 5.95 -9.78
N ILE A 58 -0.55 7.06 -10.38
CA ILE A 58 -0.55 8.38 -9.73
C ILE A 58 -1.96 8.85 -9.33
N ASP A 59 -3.01 8.36 -10.01
CA ASP A 59 -4.41 8.71 -9.72
C ASP A 59 -4.88 8.23 -8.35
N ILE A 60 -4.14 7.34 -7.67
CA ILE A 60 -4.41 6.90 -6.30
C ILE A 60 -4.53 8.10 -5.35
N LYS A 61 -3.77 9.19 -5.58
CA LYS A 61 -3.83 10.42 -4.77
C LYS A 61 -5.22 11.08 -4.73
N LYS A 62 -6.07 10.82 -5.74
CA LYS A 62 -7.44 11.35 -5.78
C LYS A 62 -8.35 10.68 -4.75
N TYR A 63 -7.96 9.51 -4.23
CA TYR A 63 -8.83 8.65 -3.45
C TYR A 63 -8.34 8.40 -2.02
N LEU A 64 -7.04 8.56 -1.76
CA LEU A 64 -6.44 8.32 -0.45
C LEU A 64 -6.04 9.63 0.25
N ILE A 65 -6.00 9.59 1.58
CA ILE A 65 -5.51 10.70 2.41
C ILE A 65 -4.02 10.93 2.09
N THR A 66 -3.62 12.18 1.88
CA THR A 66 -2.22 12.50 1.52
C THR A 66 -1.34 12.87 2.71
N ASP A 67 -1.93 13.37 3.79
CA ASP A 67 -1.21 13.93 4.94
C ASP A 67 -0.95 12.89 6.04
N MET A 68 -0.42 11.74 5.62
CA MET A 68 -0.09 10.62 6.50
C MET A 68 1.33 10.78 7.07
N ASN A 69 1.43 10.78 8.41
CA ASN A 69 2.70 10.91 9.11
C ASN A 69 3.31 9.57 9.47
N VAL A 70 2.48 8.63 9.93
CA VAL A 70 2.91 7.30 10.33
C VAL A 70 2.09 6.26 9.58
N LEU A 71 2.78 5.29 9.01
CA LEU A 71 2.22 4.04 8.51
C LEU A 71 2.75 2.90 9.39
N THR A 72 1.86 2.18 10.04
CA THR A 72 2.20 0.97 10.81
C THR A 72 1.67 -0.25 10.07
N ILE A 73 2.52 -1.21 9.76
CA ILE A 73 2.13 -2.52 9.20
C ILE A 73 2.17 -3.55 10.32
N ASP A 74 1.00 -4.01 10.75
CA ASP A 74 0.85 -5.00 11.82
C ASP A 74 1.09 -6.42 11.32
N SER A 75 0.59 -6.72 10.10
CA SER A 75 0.67 -8.05 9.53
C SER A 75 0.64 -8.02 8.00
N ALA A 76 1.44 -8.88 7.39
CA ALA A 76 1.43 -9.17 5.96
C ALA A 76 1.42 -10.68 5.75
N ILE A 77 0.34 -11.20 5.16
CA ILE A 77 0.13 -12.63 4.93
C ILE A 77 -0.14 -12.91 3.46
N SER A 78 0.17 -14.12 3.00
CA SER A 78 -0.12 -14.56 1.65
C SER A 78 -0.46 -16.05 1.61
N HIS A 79 -1.35 -16.41 0.67
CA HIS A 79 -1.72 -17.78 0.38
C HIS A 79 -2.04 -17.94 -1.12
N GLY A 80 -1.36 -18.86 -1.80
CA GLY A 80 -1.51 -19.03 -3.25
C GLY A 80 -1.12 -17.77 -4.03
N LYS A 81 -2.09 -17.17 -4.73
CA LYS A 81 -1.96 -15.92 -5.51
C LYS A 81 -2.48 -14.68 -4.77
N TYR A 82 -2.93 -14.85 -3.54
CA TYR A 82 -3.54 -13.79 -2.75
C TYR A 82 -2.61 -13.37 -1.62
N GLY A 83 -2.69 -12.11 -1.23
CA GLY A 83 -2.09 -11.61 -0.01
C GLY A 83 -2.87 -10.43 0.54
N ALA A 84 -2.69 -10.19 1.83
CA ALA A 84 -3.36 -9.15 2.57
C ALA A 84 -2.36 -8.48 3.49
N VAL A 85 -2.54 -7.17 3.67
CA VAL A 85 -1.78 -6.37 4.63
C VAL A 85 -2.79 -5.71 5.55
N LEU A 86 -2.58 -5.89 6.85
CA LEU A 86 -3.25 -5.10 7.88
C LEU A 86 -2.31 -3.97 8.26
N CYS A 87 -2.79 -2.74 8.12
CA CYS A 87 -2.02 -1.54 8.46
C CYS A 87 -2.92 -0.44 9.01
N GLU A 88 -2.30 0.43 9.80
CA GLU A 88 -2.88 1.64 10.35
C GLU A 88 -2.14 2.86 9.79
N ILE A 89 -2.89 3.91 9.50
CA ILE A 89 -2.37 5.21 9.09
C ILE A 89 -2.77 6.27 10.11
N SER A 90 -1.84 7.14 10.50
CA SER A 90 -2.13 8.28 11.36
C SER A 90 -1.52 9.58 10.82
N GLY A 91 -2.29 10.66 10.91
CA GLY A 91 -1.90 12.02 10.50
C GLY A 91 -1.60 12.92 11.70
N ASN A 92 -1.28 14.19 11.43
CA ASN A 92 -1.28 15.26 12.45
C ASN A 92 -2.70 15.79 12.63
N GLU A 93 -3.65 14.95 13.04
CA GLU A 93 -4.81 15.50 13.73
C GLU A 93 -4.49 15.42 15.21
N LYS A 94 -4.33 16.60 15.83
CA LYS A 94 -4.48 16.71 17.27
C LYS A 94 -5.78 16.01 17.60
N GLU A 95 -5.68 14.90 18.34
CA GLU A 95 -6.80 14.36 19.09
C GLU A 95 -7.46 15.54 19.83
N TYR A 96 -8.71 15.86 19.47
CA TYR A 96 -9.58 16.73 20.26
C TYR A 96 -10.39 15.84 21.20
#